data_AF-A0A1F5YDH8-F1
#
_entry.id   AF-A0A1F5YDH8-F1
#
_cell.length_a   1.000
_cell.length_b   1.000
_cell.length_c   1.000
_cell.angle_alpha   90.00
_cell.angle_beta   90.00
_cell.angle_gamma   90.00
#
_symmetry.space_group_name_H-M   'P 1'
#
loop_
_entity.id
_entity.type
_entity.pdbx_description
1 polymer ?
#
loop_
_entity_poly.entity_id
_entity_poly.type
_entity_poly.pdbx_seq_one_letter_code
_entity_poly.pdbx_strand_id
1 'polypeptide(L)'
;MAVTIRLRRTGKNKYPCYRLAVVDSRVKRDGRFIEFVGYYHPMTKPHTIKLKEDRIFKWLGDGASYSDTVGSLLRQSGILERWHEMGSGKAVGEKPEAKAESRKETGEN
;
A
#
# COMPACT_ATOMS: atom_id res chain seq x y z
N MET A 1 -4.37 -5.09 13.62
CA MET A 1 -3.03 -4.74 13.09
C MET A 1 -3.25 -4.18 11.69
N ALA A 2 -2.77 -2.97 11.40
CA ALA A 2 -2.98 -2.35 10.08
C ALA A 2 -1.61 -2.18 9.41
N VAL A 3 -1.43 -2.81 8.24
CA VAL A 3 -0.21 -2.69 7.44
C VAL A 3 -0.33 -1.49 6.51
N THR A 4 0.71 -0.68 6.44
CA THR A 4 0.74 0.51 5.59
C THR A 4 2.03 0.58 4.80
N ILE A 5 1.92 0.89 3.51
CA ILE A 5 3.03 1.25 2.63
C ILE A 5 3.26 2.74 2.74
N ARG A 6 4.42 3.14 3.27
CA ARG A 6 4.77 4.56 3.47
C ARG A 6 6.20 4.86 3.09
N LEU A 7 6.48 6.15 2.89
CA LEU A 7 7.84 6.64 2.62
C LEU A 7 8.66 6.69 3.92
N ARG A 8 9.78 5.99 3.91
CA ARG A 8 10.84 6.14 4.91
C ARG A 8 11.91 7.07 4.36
N ARG A 9 12.26 8.12 5.10
CA ARG A 9 13.32 9.04 4.70
C ARG A 9 14.68 8.37 4.95
N THR A 10 15.50 8.37 3.92
CA THR A 10 16.90 7.98 3.95
C THR A 10 17.73 9.07 3.27
N GLY A 11 19.04 8.96 3.33
CA GLY A 11 19.94 9.93 2.70
C GLY A 11 20.47 10.98 3.67
N LYS A 12 21.12 11.99 3.12
CA LYS A 12 21.90 12.98 3.87
C LYS A 12 21.14 14.29 4.01
N ASN A 13 21.68 15.19 4.84
CA ASN A 13 21.17 16.55 4.87
C ASN A 13 21.20 17.16 3.46
N LYS A 14 20.15 17.91 3.09
CA LYS A 14 19.95 18.48 1.74
C LYS A 14 19.94 17.49 0.57
N TYR A 15 19.95 16.18 0.84
CA TYR A 15 19.87 15.12 -0.18
C TYR A 15 18.87 14.04 0.25
N PRO A 16 17.55 14.35 0.22
CA PRO A 16 16.52 13.43 0.66
C PRO A 16 16.33 12.30 -0.35
N CYS A 17 16.41 11.07 0.14
CA CYS A 17 16.05 9.86 -0.58
C CYS A 17 14.92 9.17 0.18
N TYR A 18 14.06 8.43 -0.51
CA TYR A 18 12.95 7.74 0.15
C TYR A 18 12.93 6.27 -0.24
N ARG A 19 12.64 5.40 0.72
CA ARG A 19 12.32 4.00 0.47
C ARG A 19 10.84 3.79 0.74
N LEU A 20 10.16 3.04 -0.13
CA LEU A 20 8.81 2.58 0.13
C LEU A 20 8.93 1.34 1.02
N ALA A 21 8.50 1.49 2.27
CA ALA A 21 8.56 0.45 3.28
C ALA A 21 7.16 0.01 3.66
N VAL A 22 6.98 -1.30 3.76
CA VAL A 22 5.78 -1.94 4.32
C VAL A 22 5.98 -2.08 5.81
N VAL A 23 5.07 -1.53 6.60
CA VAL A 23 5.19 -1.45 8.06
C VAL A 23 3.85 -1.66 8.74
N ASP A 24 3.86 -2.04 10.02
CA ASP A 24 2.68 -1.85 10.88
C ASP A 24 2.49 -0.34 11.15
N SER A 25 1.27 0.15 11.05
CA SER A 25 0.92 1.58 11.14
C SER A 25 1.43 2.23 12.44
N ARG A 26 1.51 1.49 13.55
CA ARG A 26 1.88 2.02 14.88
C ARG A 26 3.38 2.28 15.03
N VAL A 27 4.22 1.77 14.12
CA VAL A 27 5.68 1.92 14.27
C VAL A 27 6.13 3.33 13.88
N LYS A 28 7.19 3.83 14.52
CA LYS A 28 7.84 5.10 14.18
C LYS A 28 8.31 5.10 12.71
N ARG A 29 8.35 6.28 12.07
CA ARG A 29 8.71 6.45 10.65
C ARG A 29 9.91 5.62 10.21
N ASP A 30 11.01 5.72 10.97
CA ASP A 30 12.29 5.07 10.66
C ASP A 30 12.56 3.78 11.45
N GLY A 31 11.52 3.23 12.10
CA GLY A 31 11.60 2.04 12.93
C GLY A 31 11.63 0.73 12.15
N ARG A 32 11.21 -0.35 12.82
CA ARG A 32 11.13 -1.69 12.24
C ARG A 32 10.18 -1.70 11.05
N PHE A 33 10.62 -2.33 9.97
CA PHE A 33 9.84 -2.53 8.75
C PHE A 33 9.78 -4.03 8.42
N ILE A 34 8.79 -4.40 7.63
CA ILE A 34 8.60 -5.77 7.15
C ILE A 34 9.43 -5.97 5.88
N GLU A 35 9.22 -5.11 4.88
CA GLU A 35 9.87 -5.21 3.58
C GLU A 35 10.03 -3.84 2.89
N PHE A 36 11.04 -3.71 2.02
CA PHE A 36 11.14 -2.61 1.06
C PHE A 36 10.62 -3.02 -0.32
N VAL A 37 9.61 -2.28 -0.79
CA VAL A 37 8.94 -2.52 -2.07
C VAL A 37 9.34 -1.53 -3.16
N GLY A 38 10.17 -0.53 -2.83
CA GLY A 38 10.69 0.40 -3.83
C GLY A 38 11.55 1.52 -3.24
N TYR A 39 11.98 2.41 -4.13
CA TYR A 39 12.63 3.66 -3.75
C TYR A 39 12.18 4.82 -4.64
N TYR A 40 12.26 6.01 -4.07
CA TYR A 40 11.97 7.28 -4.71
C TYR A 40 13.08 8.29 -4.43
N HIS A 41 13.56 8.95 -5.48
CA HIS A 41 14.58 9.98 -5.39
C HIS A 41 14.10 11.27 -6.09
N PRO A 42 13.72 12.32 -5.33
CA PRO A 42 13.21 13.56 -5.89
C PRO A 42 14.29 14.44 -6.52
N MET A 43 15.55 14.31 -6.10
CA MET A 43 16.63 15.22 -6.54
C MET A 43 17.21 14.88 -7.92
N THR A 44 16.83 13.74 -8.51
CA THR A 44 17.24 13.38 -9.87
C THR A 44 16.31 14.04 -10.87
N LYS A 45 16.86 14.44 -12.03
CA LYS A 45 16.11 14.96 -13.18
C LYS A 45 16.34 13.99 -14.35
N PRO A 46 15.34 13.18 -14.76
CA PRO A 46 13.99 13.03 -14.20
C PRO A 46 13.97 12.32 -12.83
N HIS A 47 12.88 12.51 -12.07
CA HIS A 47 12.71 11.86 -10.76
C HIS A 47 12.82 10.35 -10.88
N THR A 48 13.69 9.74 -10.08
CA THR A 48 13.89 8.29 -10.17
C THR A 48 12.93 7.56 -9.24
N ILE A 49 12.07 6.75 -9.84
CA ILE A 49 11.11 5.90 -9.14
C ILE A 49 11.41 4.46 -9.57
N LYS A 50 11.70 3.58 -8.61
CA LYS A 50 11.78 2.13 -8.87
C LYS A 50 10.90 1.39 -7.89
N LEU A 51 9.99 0.59 -8.41
CA LEU A 51 8.94 -0.08 -7.67
C LEU A 51 8.98 -1.57 -8.04
N LYS A 52 8.83 -2.44 -7.03
CA LYS A 52 8.71 -3.88 -7.21
C LYS A 52 7.23 -4.22 -7.31
N GLU A 53 6.69 -4.20 -8.52
CA GLU A 53 5.26 -4.36 -8.81
C GLU A 53 4.67 -5.62 -8.16
N ASP A 54 5.34 -6.77 -8.36
CA ASP A 54 4.97 -8.07 -7.79
C ASP A 54 4.71 -8.03 -6.28
N ARG A 55 5.59 -7.34 -5.55
CA ARG A 55 5.47 -7.20 -4.09
C ARG A 55 4.38 -6.23 -3.72
N ILE A 56 4.24 -5.13 -4.45
CA ILE A 56 3.18 -4.14 -4.21
C ILE A 56 1.82 -4.78 -4.39
N PHE A 57 1.60 -5.52 -5.48
CA PHE A 57 0.35 -6.24 -5.73
C PHE A 57 0.05 -7.26 -4.64
N LYS A 58 1.05 -8.02 -4.20
CA LYS A 58 0.89 -8.94 -3.07
C LYS A 58 0.40 -8.22 -1.81
N TRP A 59 1.03 -7.10 -1.44
CA TRP A 59 0.65 -6.36 -0.24
C TRP A 59 -0.71 -5.66 -0.36
N LEU A 60 -1.05 -5.15 -1.55
CA LEU A 60 -2.38 -4.59 -1.82
C LEU A 60 -3.46 -5.67 -1.71
N GLY A 61 -3.21 -6.88 -2.23
CA GLY A 61 -4.11 -8.04 -2.10
C GLY A 61 -4.29 -8.52 -0.67
N ASP A 62 -3.25 -8.39 0.18
CA ASP A 62 -3.31 -8.69 1.61
C ASP A 62 -4.04 -7.59 2.43
N GLY A 63 -4.52 -6.53 1.78
CA GLY A 63 -5.24 -5.43 2.41
C GLY A 63 -4.36 -4.32 2.98
N ALA A 64 -3.10 -4.21 2.54
CA ALA A 64 -2.25 -3.11 2.96
C ALA A 64 -2.76 -1.77 2.41
N SER A 65 -2.87 -0.78 3.30
CA SER A 65 -3.15 0.60 2.90
C SER A 65 -1.87 1.31 2.44
N TYR A 66 -1.98 2.44 1.74
CA TYR A 66 -0.84 3.27 1.36
C TYR A 66 -1.05 4.74 1.77
N SER A 67 0.04 5.47 2.02
CA SER A 67 -0.03 6.92 2.26
C SER A 67 -0.30 7.70 0.97
N ASP A 68 -0.87 8.90 1.07
CA ASP A 68 -1.22 9.77 -0.06
C ASP A 68 -0.10 9.95 -1.10
N THR A 69 1.11 10.32 -0.65
CA THR A 69 2.27 10.49 -1.54
C THR A 69 2.68 9.18 -2.21
N VAL A 70 2.57 8.04 -1.51
CA VAL A 70 2.82 6.73 -2.14
C VAL A 70 1.77 6.45 -3.21
N GLY A 71 0.49 6.74 -2.94
CA GLY A 71 -0.58 6.62 -3.93
C GLY A 71 -0.29 7.42 -5.20
N SER A 72 0.19 8.66 -5.05
CA SER A 72 0.60 9.51 -6.18
C SER A 72 1.75 8.90 -6.99
N LEU A 73 2.77 8.33 -6.32
CA LEU A 73 3.88 7.64 -6.98
C LEU A 73 3.44 6.35 -7.71
N LEU A 74 2.54 5.58 -7.09
CA LEU A 74 1.99 4.37 -7.69
C LEU A 74 1.15 4.70 -8.93
N ARG A 75 0.35 5.78 -8.88
CA ARG A 75 -0.42 6.29 -10.03
C ARG A 75 0.47 6.80 -11.14
N GLN A 76 1.50 7.59 -10.83
CA GLN A 76 2.47 8.06 -11.84
C GLN A 76 3.20 6.90 -12.52
N SER A 77 3.36 5.78 -11.82
CA SER A 77 4.02 4.57 -12.36
C SER A 77 3.05 3.62 -13.08
N GLY A 78 1.75 3.94 -13.14
CA GLY A 78 0.70 3.10 -13.74
C GLY A 78 0.37 1.83 -12.95
N ILE A 79 0.89 1.66 -11.73
CA ILE A 79 0.70 0.43 -10.94
C ILE A 79 -0.73 0.33 -10.44
N LEU A 80 -1.34 1.44 -10.02
CA LEU A 80 -2.73 1.43 -9.55
C LEU A 80 -3.72 1.14 -10.69
N GLU A 81 -3.43 1.64 -11.89
CA GLU A 81 -4.23 1.35 -13.08
C GLU A 81 -4.14 -0.15 -13.40
N ARG A 82 -2.92 -0.69 -13.50
CA ARG A 82 -2.70 -2.14 -13.69
C ARG A 82 -3.37 -2.98 -12.60
N TRP A 83 -3.30 -2.55 -11.34
CA TRP A 83 -3.99 -3.22 -10.23
C TRP A 83 -5.51 -3.24 -10.40
N HIS A 84 -6.09 -2.12 -10.85
CA HIS A 84 -7.52 -2.00 -11.10
C HIS A 84 -7.97 -2.79 -12.34
N GLU A 85 -7.14 -2.84 -13.38
CA GLU A 85 -7.38 -3.66 -14.58
C GLU A 85 -7.33 -5.15 -14.26
N MET A 86 -6.40 -5.58 -13.40
CA MET A 86 -6.34 -6.96 -12.89
C MET A 86 -7.50 -7.31 -11.94
N GLY A 87 -8.19 -6.30 -11.39
CA GLY A 87 -9.01 -6.44 -10.19
C GLY A 87 -10.33 -5.68 -10.19
N SER A 88 -10.91 -5.37 -11.36
CA SER A 88 -12.34 -5.04 -11.46
C SER A 88 -13.15 -6.32 -11.30
N GLY A 89 -13.16 -6.80 -10.05
CA GLY A 89 -13.79 -8.03 -9.58
C GLY A 89 -13.84 -8.06 -8.05
N LYS A 90 -14.49 -7.02 -7.48
CA LYS A 90 -14.90 -6.84 -6.07
C LYS A 90 -13.93 -6.13 -5.10
N ALA A 91 -14.36 -4.92 -4.71
CA ALA A 91 -14.44 -4.41 -3.35
C ALA A 91 -13.34 -4.80 -2.34
N VAL A 92 -12.39 -3.90 -2.11
CA VAL A 92 -11.77 -3.72 -0.78
C VAL A 92 -11.93 -2.25 -0.40
N GLY A 93 -13.17 -1.95 -0.04
CA GLY A 93 -13.61 -0.76 0.65
C GLY A 93 -14.64 -1.15 1.69
N GLU A 94 -14.45 -2.29 2.36
CA GLU A 94 -15.31 -2.70 3.46
C GLU A 94 -14.45 -2.84 4.71
N LYS A 95 -14.57 -1.82 5.58
CA LYS A 95 -14.26 -1.93 7.01
C LYS A 95 -15.00 -3.16 7.56
N PRO A 96 -14.37 -4.08 8.30
CA PRO A 96 -15.12 -5.05 9.07
C PRO A 96 -15.56 -4.40 10.37
N GLU A 97 -16.70 -3.70 10.37
CA GLU A 97 -17.46 -3.51 11.61
C GLU A 97 -18.95 -3.28 11.35
N ALA A 98 -19.75 -4.08 12.08
CA ALA A 98 -21.19 -3.98 12.31
C ALA A 98 -22.17 -4.48 11.22
N LYS A 99 -22.54 -5.77 11.29
CA LYS A 99 -23.92 -6.27 11.55
C LYS A 99 -23.81 -7.69 12.13
N ALA A 100 -24.04 -7.93 13.41
CA ALA A 100 -25.35 -7.97 14.08
C ALA A 100 -26.27 -9.06 13.48
N GLU A 101 -26.61 -10.00 14.34
CA GLU A 101 -27.47 -11.16 14.18
C GLU A 101 -28.79 -10.94 13.42
N SER A 102 -29.36 -12.08 13.01
CA SER A 102 -30.76 -12.35 12.66
C SER A 102 -31.10 -12.36 11.17
N ARG A 103 -31.34 -13.56 10.61
CA ARG A 103 -32.70 -14.08 10.40
C ARG A 103 -32.69 -15.45 9.67
N LYS A 104 -33.03 -16.46 10.45
CA LYS A 104 -33.87 -17.65 10.21
C LYS A 104 -34.13 -18.21 8.79
N GLU A 105 -34.15 -19.55 8.79
CA GLU A 105 -34.98 -20.48 8.01
C GLU A 105 -34.56 -20.83 6.57
N THR A 106 -33.86 -21.96 6.44
CA THR A 106 -34.02 -22.87 5.29
C THR A 106 -34.97 -23.98 5.73
N GLY A 107 -36.22 -23.92 5.26
CA GLY A 107 -37.04 -25.11 5.08
C GLY A 107 -36.79 -25.65 3.68
N GLU A 108 -36.43 -26.92 3.57
CA GLU A 108 -36.96 -27.92 2.62
C GLU A 108 -36.16 -29.22 2.80
N ASN A 109 -36.75 -30.18 3.52
CA ASN A 109 -37.04 -31.54 3.04
C ASN A 109 -38.12 -32.17 3.91
#